data_AF-A0A517NCZ9-F1
#
_entry.id   AF-A0A517NCZ9-F1
#
_cell.length_a   1.000
_cell.length_b   1.000
_cell.length_c   1.000
_cell.angle_alpha   90.00
_cell.angle_beta   90.00
_cell.angle_gamma   90.00
#
_symmetry.space_group_name_H-M   'P 1'
#
loop_
_entity.id
_entity.type
_entity.pdbx_description
1 polymer ?
#
loop_
_entity_poly.entity_id
_entity_poly.type
_entity_poly.pdbx_seq_one_letter_code
_entity_poly.pdbx_strand_id
1 'polypeptide(L)'
;MNTSQTLRNGIKHQSVMIAAIACMSLTALAQTATAQSGTRTAPTRTAAPSSSAPGSGTKANGNAVGLQGYCPVCVVNMKKWVKGNPQFSAKQDGKIYLFPNDEQKNVFLSDPAKYTPVLGGDCVVALVEMHKRVPGDLTFAVAHQNRLYLFANEQAKKMFQANPAKYENADLALDGKCSVCRVEMNQDVAGQPQFTSIYNGLRYQFPGLEQQKMFDNNPDKYKAAK
;
A
#
# COMPACT_ATOMS: atom_id res chain seq x y z
N MET A 1 -8.09 -63.67 -22.98
CA MET A 1 -8.73 -64.68 -22.09
C MET A 1 -8.38 -64.25 -20.67
N ASN A 2 -9.26 -63.91 -19.75
CA ASN A 2 -10.71 -64.11 -19.62
C ASN A 2 -11.27 -63.08 -18.61
N THR A 3 -12.51 -62.61 -18.86
CA THR A 3 -13.60 -62.22 -17.92
C THR A 3 -13.30 -61.38 -16.66
N SER A 4 -13.85 -60.16 -16.53
CA SER A 4 -15.27 -59.79 -16.23
C SER A 4 -15.70 -59.98 -14.78
N GLN A 5 -16.08 -58.87 -14.12
CA GLN A 5 -17.27 -58.65 -13.26
C GLN A 5 -17.09 -57.28 -12.56
N THR A 6 -17.75 -56.17 -12.92
CA THR A 6 -19.19 -55.80 -12.83
C THR A 6 -19.71 -55.70 -11.39
N LEU A 7 -20.15 -54.49 -10.98
CA LEU A 7 -21.34 -54.12 -10.16
C LEU A 7 -21.04 -52.80 -9.41
N ARG A 8 -21.58 -51.64 -9.84
CA ARG A 8 -22.94 -51.07 -9.67
C ARG A 8 -23.28 -50.56 -8.26
N ASN A 9 -23.68 -49.29 -8.29
CA ASN A 9 -24.75 -48.61 -7.52
C ASN A 9 -24.50 -48.12 -6.10
N GLY A 10 -24.87 -46.84 -5.89
CA GLY A 10 -25.07 -46.25 -4.57
C GLY A 10 -25.43 -44.76 -4.58
N ILE A 11 -26.43 -44.33 -5.37
CA ILE A 11 -27.07 -43.02 -5.22
C ILE A 11 -27.90 -43.03 -3.92
N LYS A 12 -27.66 -42.11 -2.99
CA LYS A 12 -28.72 -41.59 -2.11
C LYS A 12 -28.53 -40.09 -1.84
N HIS A 13 -29.46 -39.33 -2.40
CA HIS A 13 -29.90 -38.02 -1.96
C HIS A 13 -30.13 -37.99 -0.45
N GLN A 14 -29.71 -36.92 0.22
CA GLN A 14 -30.50 -36.32 1.28
C GLN A 14 -30.40 -34.79 1.24
N SER A 15 -31.55 -34.22 0.87
CA SER A 15 -31.94 -32.83 1.07
C SER A 15 -31.95 -32.50 2.57
N VAL A 16 -31.32 -31.40 2.97
CA VAL A 16 -31.52 -30.81 4.30
C VAL A 16 -32.38 -29.57 4.16
N MET A 17 -33.33 -29.51 5.07
CA MET A 17 -34.55 -28.73 5.09
C MET A 17 -34.34 -27.22 5.19
N ILE A 18 -35.26 -26.55 4.50
CA ILE A 18 -35.65 -25.15 4.62
C ILE A 18 -36.05 -24.85 6.08
N ALA A 19 -35.49 -23.81 6.68
CA ALA A 19 -36.06 -23.14 7.84
C ALA A 19 -36.23 -21.65 7.50
N ALA A 20 -37.45 -21.31 7.11
CA ALA A 20 -37.92 -19.94 6.97
C ALA A 20 -38.08 -19.34 8.37
N ILE A 21 -37.30 -18.29 8.68
CA ILE A 21 -37.48 -17.49 9.88
C ILE A 21 -38.22 -16.21 9.51
N ALA A 22 -39.24 -15.94 10.31
CA ALA A 22 -40.35 -15.06 10.08
C ALA A 22 -39.96 -13.59 9.86
N CYS A 23 -40.62 -12.99 8.85
CA CYS A 23 -40.84 -11.57 8.75
C CYS A 23 -41.69 -11.10 9.95
N MET A 24 -41.15 -10.24 10.79
CA MET A 24 -41.93 -9.41 11.71
C MET A 24 -41.71 -7.94 11.40
N SER A 25 -42.84 -7.25 11.42
CA SER A 25 -43.18 -6.02 10.73
C SER A 25 -42.81 -4.74 11.46
N LEU A 26 -42.56 -3.73 10.64
CA LEU A 26 -42.77 -2.28 10.81
C LEU A 26 -43.06 -1.74 12.22
N THR A 27 -42.25 -0.76 12.63
CA THR A 27 -42.77 0.48 13.20
C THR A 27 -41.86 1.64 12.79
N ALA A 28 -42.33 2.39 11.79
CA ALA A 28 -41.81 3.71 11.46
C ALA A 28 -42.45 4.74 12.40
N LEU A 29 -41.63 5.49 13.13
CA LEU A 29 -42.03 6.73 13.77
C LEU A 29 -41.40 7.87 12.98
N ALA A 30 -42.22 8.51 12.16
CA ALA A 30 -41.99 9.83 11.61
C ALA A 30 -42.62 10.88 12.54
N GLN A 31 -42.19 12.14 12.34
CA GLN A 31 -42.68 13.40 12.92
C GLN A 31 -41.89 13.85 14.16
N THR A 32 -41.46 15.11 14.31
CA THR A 32 -41.83 16.38 13.68
C THR A 32 -40.59 17.27 13.48
N ALA A 33 -40.60 18.03 12.39
CA ALA A 33 -39.72 19.16 12.17
C ALA A 33 -40.20 20.37 13.00
N THR A 34 -39.28 21.06 13.68
CA THR A 34 -39.45 22.44 14.10
C THR A 34 -38.31 23.27 13.53
N ALA A 35 -38.65 24.02 12.47
CA ALA A 35 -37.84 25.11 11.96
C ALA A 35 -37.81 26.23 13.00
N GLN A 36 -36.62 26.75 13.31
CA GLN A 36 -36.46 28.04 13.98
C GLN A 36 -35.69 28.97 13.05
N SER A 37 -36.44 29.91 12.46
CA SER A 37 -35.90 31.13 11.85
C SER A 37 -35.25 31.99 12.93
N GLY A 38 -33.94 32.16 12.83
CA GLY A 38 -33.18 33.16 13.57
C GLY A 38 -32.59 34.19 12.62
N THR A 39 -33.29 35.30 12.45
CA THR A 39 -32.77 36.50 11.78
C THR A 39 -31.89 37.26 12.78
N ARG A 40 -30.57 37.36 12.55
CA ARG A 40 -29.80 38.53 13.00
C ARG A 40 -28.41 38.66 12.37
N THR A 41 -28.28 39.74 11.60
CA THR A 41 -27.15 40.68 11.54
C THR A 41 -25.75 40.16 11.22
N ALA A 42 -25.31 40.46 9.99
CA ALA A 42 -23.92 40.62 9.61
C ALA A 42 -23.24 41.78 10.37
N PRO A 43 -21.98 41.62 10.80
CA PRO A 43 -21.09 42.74 11.03
C PRO A 43 -20.04 42.87 9.91
N THR A 44 -19.81 44.13 9.57
CA THR A 44 -18.92 44.69 8.57
C THR A 44 -17.43 44.38 8.82
N ARG A 45 -16.72 44.25 7.70
CA ARG A 45 -15.26 44.04 7.55
C ARG A 45 -14.43 45.02 8.39
N THR A 46 -13.33 44.53 8.95
CA THR A 46 -12.10 45.34 9.08
C THR A 46 -10.94 44.45 8.68
N ALA A 47 -10.33 44.78 7.53
CA ALA A 47 -9.08 44.19 7.07
C ALA A 47 -7.93 44.86 7.83
N ALA A 48 -7.10 44.07 8.49
CA ALA A 48 -5.82 44.51 9.04
C ALA A 48 -4.68 44.09 8.09
N PRO A 49 -3.64 44.92 7.90
CA PRO A 49 -2.59 44.70 6.91
C PRO A 49 -1.60 43.60 7.32
N SER A 50 -1.19 42.83 6.31
CA SER A 50 -0.15 41.83 6.34
C SER A 50 1.21 42.44 6.71
N SER A 51 1.84 41.92 7.76
CA SER A 51 3.27 42.12 8.01
C SER A 51 3.97 40.77 7.91
N SER A 52 4.67 40.58 6.79
CA SER A 52 5.54 39.46 6.49
C SER A 52 6.80 39.56 7.34
N ALA A 53 7.05 38.58 8.21
CA ALA A 53 8.37 38.36 8.79
C ALA A 53 8.86 36.96 8.35
N PRO A 54 10.01 36.83 7.67
CA PRO A 54 10.62 35.52 7.42
C PRO A 54 11.33 35.08 8.70
N GLY A 55 10.57 34.52 9.63
CA GLY A 55 11.10 33.77 10.76
C GLY A 55 11.65 32.44 10.25
N SER A 56 12.97 32.29 10.36
CA SER A 56 13.72 31.07 10.08
C SER A 56 13.12 29.88 10.84
N GLY A 57 12.27 29.12 10.15
CA GLY A 57 11.61 27.93 10.66
C GLY A 57 12.30 26.68 10.16
N THR A 58 12.94 25.97 11.07
CA THR A 58 13.39 24.58 10.92
C THR A 58 12.33 23.78 10.17
N LYS A 59 12.65 23.27 8.97
CA LYS A 59 11.70 22.58 8.10
C LYS A 59 11.03 21.45 8.86
N ALA A 60 9.75 21.64 9.18
CA ALA A 60 8.87 20.59 9.66
C ALA A 60 8.91 19.42 8.66
N ASN A 61 8.99 18.20 9.17
CA ASN A 61 8.77 16.97 8.41
C ASN A 61 7.34 16.96 7.84
N GLY A 62 7.11 17.71 6.77
CA GLY A 62 5.96 17.50 5.90
C GLY A 62 6.19 16.19 5.16
N ASN A 63 5.29 15.22 5.30
CA ASN A 63 5.38 13.94 4.59
C ASN A 63 5.74 14.20 3.13
N ALA A 64 6.84 13.60 2.65
CA ALA A 64 7.25 13.75 1.26
C ALA A 64 6.14 13.19 0.35
N VAL A 65 5.79 13.95 -0.70
CA VAL A 65 4.83 13.49 -1.71
C VAL A 65 5.47 12.41 -2.55
N GLY A 66 4.94 11.19 -2.47
CA GLY A 66 5.37 10.04 -3.25
C GLY A 66 5.17 10.26 -4.75
N LEU A 67 6.09 9.72 -5.56
CA LEU A 67 6.06 9.82 -7.03
C LEU A 67 5.84 11.25 -7.56
N GLN A 68 6.31 12.27 -6.85
CA GLN A 68 6.12 13.68 -7.23
C GLN A 68 4.64 14.03 -7.55
N GLY A 69 3.71 13.34 -6.88
CA GLY A 69 2.26 13.54 -7.02
C GLY A 69 1.61 12.79 -8.18
N TYR A 70 2.32 11.87 -8.85
CA TYR A 70 1.72 10.96 -9.82
C TYR A 70 1.08 9.74 -9.15
N CYS A 71 0.00 9.26 -9.75
CA CYS A 71 -0.78 8.12 -9.28
C CYS A 71 -0.01 6.80 -9.45
N PRO A 72 0.40 6.10 -8.37
CA PRO A 72 1.14 4.86 -8.47
C PRO A 72 0.35 3.75 -9.18
N VAL A 73 -0.95 3.63 -8.90
CA VAL A 73 -1.82 2.62 -9.53
C VAL A 73 -1.92 2.84 -11.04
N CYS A 74 -2.04 4.10 -11.46
CA CYS A 74 -2.14 4.49 -12.86
C CYS A 74 -0.84 4.17 -13.63
N VAL A 75 0.32 4.39 -12.99
CA VAL A 75 1.62 4.05 -13.59
C VAL A 75 1.77 2.52 -13.69
N VAL A 76 1.43 1.78 -12.64
CA VAL A 76 1.63 0.32 -12.61
C VAL A 76 0.64 -0.42 -13.52
N ASN A 77 -0.66 -0.13 -13.41
CA ASN A 77 -1.71 -0.87 -14.13
C ASN A 77 -1.97 -0.31 -15.53
N MET A 78 -2.03 1.01 -15.68
CA MET A 78 -2.41 1.64 -16.95
C MET A 78 -1.21 2.07 -17.80
N LYS A 79 0.01 2.03 -17.23
CA LYS A 79 1.24 2.55 -17.86
C LYS A 79 1.12 4.04 -18.22
N LYS A 80 0.38 4.82 -17.42
CA LYS A 80 0.13 6.24 -17.64
C LYS A 80 0.55 7.09 -16.45
N TRP A 81 1.23 8.19 -16.74
CA TRP A 81 1.59 9.23 -15.76
C TRP A 81 0.42 10.18 -15.56
N VAL A 82 -0.50 9.80 -14.67
CA VAL A 82 -1.66 10.63 -14.30
C VAL A 82 -1.36 11.37 -13.01
N LYS A 83 -1.48 12.70 -13.01
CA LYS A 83 -1.36 13.51 -11.79
C LYS A 83 -2.51 13.19 -10.84
N GLY A 84 -2.20 13.00 -9.57
CA GLY A 84 -3.20 12.84 -8.53
C GLY A 84 -3.76 14.19 -8.06
N ASN A 85 -4.90 14.14 -7.41
CA ASN A 85 -5.54 15.25 -6.73
C ASN A 85 -5.29 15.08 -5.21
N PRO A 86 -4.81 16.12 -4.49
CA PRO A 86 -4.64 16.09 -3.04
C PRO A 86 -5.86 15.61 -2.23
N GLN A 87 -7.08 15.81 -2.75
CA GLN A 87 -8.31 15.32 -2.13
C GLN A 87 -8.38 13.78 -2.05
N PHE A 88 -7.77 13.09 -3.02
CA PHE A 88 -7.67 11.63 -3.03
C PHE A 88 -6.23 11.24 -2.71
N SER A 89 -5.92 11.13 -1.42
CA SER A 89 -4.59 10.78 -0.95
C SER A 89 -4.60 9.60 0.03
N ALA A 90 -3.46 8.90 0.11
CA ALA A 90 -3.21 7.85 1.09
C ALA A 90 -1.78 7.98 1.62
N LYS A 91 -1.59 7.71 2.92
CA LYS A 91 -0.26 7.66 3.52
C LYS A 91 0.25 6.21 3.48
N GLN A 92 1.48 6.04 3.03
CA GLN A 92 2.17 4.75 3.10
C GLN A 92 3.65 4.99 3.35
N ASP A 93 4.19 4.30 4.37
CA ASP A 93 5.61 4.36 4.76
C ASP A 93 6.15 5.81 4.88
N GLY A 94 5.40 6.66 5.59
CA GLY A 94 5.77 8.07 5.80
C GLY A 94 5.58 9.00 4.59
N LYS A 95 5.16 8.49 3.43
CA LYS A 95 4.93 9.27 2.21
C LYS A 95 3.45 9.44 1.91
N ILE A 96 3.08 10.54 1.26
CA ILE A 96 1.71 10.79 0.78
C ILE A 96 1.65 10.45 -0.71
N TYR A 97 0.80 9.51 -1.10
CA TYR A 97 0.49 9.19 -2.50
C TYR A 97 -0.82 9.85 -2.91
N LEU A 98 -0.88 10.35 -4.15
CA LEU A 98 -2.03 11.08 -4.69
C LEU A 98 -2.68 10.27 -5.81
N PHE A 99 -4.00 10.39 -5.94
CA PHE A 99 -4.81 9.64 -6.91
C PHE A 99 -5.75 10.58 -7.67
N PRO A 100 -6.12 10.27 -8.92
CA PRO A 100 -7.06 11.11 -9.67
C PRO A 100 -8.50 11.04 -9.13
N ASN A 101 -8.87 9.94 -8.47
CA ASN A 101 -10.20 9.68 -7.91
C ASN A 101 -10.13 8.62 -6.78
N ASP A 102 -11.25 8.40 -6.08
CA ASP A 102 -11.35 7.41 -5.00
C ASP A 102 -11.18 5.96 -5.49
N GLU A 103 -11.53 5.64 -6.74
CA GLU A 103 -11.36 4.28 -7.28
C GLU A 103 -9.89 3.87 -7.27
N GLN A 104 -9.00 4.71 -7.81
CA GLN A 104 -7.56 4.43 -7.83
C GLN A 104 -6.94 4.44 -6.42
N LYS A 105 -7.45 5.29 -5.52
CA LYS A 105 -7.05 5.29 -4.11
C LYS A 105 -7.43 3.96 -3.42
N ASN A 106 -8.63 3.46 -3.65
CA ASN A 106 -9.09 2.21 -3.03
C ASN A 106 -8.31 0.99 -3.55
N VAL A 107 -7.97 0.99 -4.86
CA VAL A 107 -7.07 -0.03 -5.43
C VAL A 107 -5.71 0.00 -4.74
N PHE A 108 -5.16 1.19 -4.47
CA PHE A 108 -3.92 1.31 -3.70
C PHE A 108 -4.06 0.77 -2.28
N LEU A 109 -5.13 1.13 -1.57
CA LEU A 109 -5.35 0.71 -0.18
C LEU A 109 -5.55 -0.81 -0.03
N SER A 110 -6.05 -1.49 -1.06
CA SER A 110 -6.21 -2.95 -1.04
C SER A 110 -4.88 -3.72 -1.10
N ASP A 111 -3.85 -3.15 -1.73
CA ASP A 111 -2.52 -3.75 -1.82
C ASP A 111 -1.45 -2.66 -2.01
N PRO A 112 -1.11 -1.90 -0.95
CA PRO A 112 -0.12 -0.83 -1.04
C PRO A 112 1.26 -1.36 -1.45
N ALA A 113 1.57 -2.61 -1.12
CA ALA A 113 2.86 -3.23 -1.37
C ALA A 113 3.17 -3.37 -2.86
N LYS A 114 2.14 -3.67 -3.66
CA LYS A 114 2.24 -3.79 -5.12
C LYS A 114 2.48 -2.45 -5.83
N TYR A 115 1.89 -1.37 -5.33
CA TYR A 115 1.88 -0.08 -6.02
C TYR A 115 2.93 0.91 -5.52
N THR A 116 3.45 0.70 -4.30
CA THR A 116 4.53 1.52 -3.76
C THR A 116 5.80 1.30 -4.58
N PRO A 117 6.49 2.37 -5.01
CA PRO A 117 7.76 2.22 -5.73
C PRO A 117 8.77 1.45 -4.89
N VAL A 118 9.58 0.63 -5.56
CA VAL A 118 10.60 -0.18 -4.90
C VAL A 118 11.51 0.71 -4.06
N LEU A 119 11.85 0.24 -2.86
CA LEU A 119 12.67 0.98 -1.91
C LEU A 119 12.09 2.34 -1.49
N GLY A 120 10.76 2.48 -1.55
CA GLY A 120 10.07 3.76 -1.33
C GLY A 120 10.38 4.83 -2.38
N GLY A 121 10.93 4.42 -3.53
CA GLY A 121 11.35 5.29 -4.63
C GLY A 121 12.80 5.76 -4.58
N ASP A 122 13.60 5.18 -3.69
CA ASP A 122 15.05 5.34 -3.74
C ASP A 122 15.67 4.42 -4.80
N CYS A 123 16.85 4.79 -5.27
CA CYS A 123 17.59 4.07 -6.29
C CYS A 123 18.12 2.73 -5.75
N VAL A 124 17.55 1.63 -6.25
CA VAL A 124 17.98 0.27 -5.87
C VAL A 124 19.44 -0.02 -6.22
N VAL A 125 19.94 0.54 -7.33
CA VAL A 125 21.35 0.37 -7.72
C VAL A 125 22.28 1.10 -6.75
N ALA A 126 21.93 2.32 -6.32
CA ALA A 126 22.72 3.03 -5.32
C ALA A 126 22.74 2.30 -3.98
N LEU A 127 21.64 1.63 -3.61
CA LEU A 127 21.62 0.78 -2.42
C LEU A 127 22.54 -0.43 -2.58
N VAL A 128 22.46 -1.16 -3.69
CA VAL A 128 23.23 -2.40 -3.90
C VAL A 128 24.71 -2.15 -4.11
N GLU A 129 25.08 -1.15 -4.91
CA GLU A 129 26.47 -0.89 -5.30
C GLU A 129 27.23 -0.01 -4.29
N MET A 130 26.51 0.89 -3.61
CA MET A 130 27.14 1.92 -2.76
C MET A 130 26.67 1.88 -1.31
N HIS A 131 25.72 1.00 -0.97
CA HIS A 131 25.08 0.95 0.34
C HIS A 131 24.47 2.28 0.80
N LYS A 132 24.02 3.11 -0.16
CA LYS A 132 23.47 4.44 0.10
C LYS A 132 22.02 4.54 -0.36
N ARG A 133 21.21 5.24 0.44
CA ARG A 133 19.84 5.63 0.07
C ARG A 133 19.92 6.94 -0.69
N VAL A 134 19.72 6.88 -1.99
CA VAL A 134 19.70 8.04 -2.89
C VAL A 134 18.32 8.09 -3.53
N PRO A 135 17.57 9.20 -3.43
CA PRO A 135 16.28 9.33 -4.10
C PRO A 135 16.41 9.09 -5.61
N GLY A 136 15.49 8.31 -6.18
CA GLY A 136 15.40 8.16 -7.63
C GLY A 136 14.61 9.30 -8.28
N ASP A 137 14.79 9.44 -9.59
CA ASP A 137 14.09 10.43 -10.42
C ASP A 137 13.08 9.74 -11.35
N LEU A 138 11.91 10.37 -11.54
CA LEU A 138 10.86 9.87 -12.43
C LEU A 138 11.33 9.79 -13.90
N THR A 139 12.25 10.67 -14.32
CA THR A 139 12.84 10.66 -15.66
C THR A 139 13.56 9.36 -15.98
N PHE A 140 14.06 8.66 -14.95
CA PHE A 140 14.72 7.36 -15.07
C PHE A 140 13.83 6.23 -14.52
N ALA A 141 12.51 6.40 -14.44
CA ALA A 141 11.64 5.33 -13.95
C ALA A 141 11.56 4.15 -14.92
N VAL A 142 11.50 2.93 -14.39
CA VAL A 142 11.31 1.70 -15.15
C VAL A 142 10.26 0.83 -14.46
N ALA A 143 9.30 0.33 -15.25
CA ALA A 143 8.40 -0.73 -14.79
C ALA A 143 9.00 -2.09 -15.15
N HIS A 144 9.19 -2.96 -14.16
CA HIS A 144 9.71 -4.32 -14.33
C HIS A 144 8.95 -5.27 -13.41
N GLN A 145 8.48 -6.42 -13.94
CA GLN A 145 7.67 -7.40 -13.19
C GLN A 145 6.54 -6.77 -12.36
N ASN A 146 5.73 -5.90 -12.97
CA ASN A 146 4.63 -5.19 -12.33
C ASN A 146 5.02 -4.28 -11.14
N ARG A 147 6.30 -3.96 -10.99
CA ARG A 147 6.83 -3.08 -9.94
C ARG A 147 7.50 -1.87 -10.57
N LEU A 148 7.47 -0.75 -9.84
CA LEU A 148 8.01 0.54 -10.30
C LEU A 148 9.35 0.83 -9.63
N TYR A 149 10.40 0.95 -10.45
CA TYR A 149 11.75 1.27 -10.03
C TYR A 149 12.08 2.71 -10.43
N LEU A 150 12.82 3.40 -9.57
CA LEU A 150 13.30 4.75 -9.80
C LEU A 150 14.81 4.74 -9.68
N PHE A 151 15.51 5.43 -10.57
CA PHE A 151 16.97 5.50 -10.56
C PHE A 151 17.45 6.93 -10.42
N ALA A 152 18.59 7.12 -9.76
CA ALA A 152 19.14 8.46 -9.54
C ALA A 152 19.69 9.11 -10.82
N ASN A 153 20.06 8.29 -11.81
CA ASN A 153 20.58 8.73 -13.10
C ASN A 153 20.46 7.63 -14.17
N GLU A 154 20.74 7.99 -15.41
CA GLU A 154 20.68 7.08 -16.57
C GLU A 154 21.66 5.89 -16.45
N GLN A 155 22.81 6.07 -15.80
CA GLN A 155 23.78 4.98 -15.63
C GLN A 155 23.24 3.89 -14.70
N ALA A 156 22.65 4.27 -13.56
CA ALA A 156 21.99 3.34 -12.66
C ALA A 156 20.84 2.59 -13.35
N LYS A 157 20.05 3.28 -14.17
CA LYS A 157 19.02 2.65 -15.00
C LYS A 157 19.59 1.60 -15.96
N LYS A 158 20.69 1.91 -16.67
CA LYS A 158 21.38 0.97 -17.56
C LYS A 158 21.93 -0.25 -16.81
N MET A 159 22.50 -0.04 -15.63
CA MET A 159 22.98 -1.15 -14.78
C MET A 159 21.84 -2.09 -14.39
N PHE A 160 20.68 -1.56 -13.99
CA PHE A 160 19.51 -2.37 -13.72
C PHE A 160 19.06 -3.16 -14.95
N GLN A 161 18.92 -2.50 -16.10
CA GLN A 161 18.47 -3.15 -17.33
C GLN A 161 19.43 -4.25 -17.81
N ALA A 162 20.74 -4.09 -17.58
CA ALA A 162 21.74 -5.09 -17.93
C ALA A 162 21.69 -6.35 -17.04
N ASN A 163 21.28 -6.21 -15.77
CA ASN A 163 21.15 -7.35 -14.85
C ASN A 163 20.03 -7.14 -13.82
N PRO A 164 18.75 -7.25 -14.21
CA PRO A 164 17.62 -6.97 -13.30
C PRO A 164 17.61 -7.89 -12.07
N ALA A 165 17.99 -9.16 -12.24
CA ALA A 165 18.00 -10.17 -11.19
C ALA A 165 18.87 -9.78 -9.99
N LYS A 166 19.94 -9.01 -10.20
CA LYS A 166 20.81 -8.50 -9.13
C LYS A 166 20.10 -7.50 -8.21
N TYR A 167 19.12 -6.75 -8.72
CA TYR A 167 18.55 -5.60 -8.03
C TYR A 167 17.06 -5.75 -7.70
N GLU A 168 16.32 -6.59 -8.43
CA GLU A 168 14.85 -6.64 -8.36
C GLU A 168 14.31 -7.00 -6.96
N ASN A 169 15.09 -7.74 -6.16
CA ASN A 169 14.73 -8.10 -4.79
C ASN A 169 15.58 -7.39 -3.73
N ALA A 170 16.31 -6.32 -4.08
CA ALA A 170 17.12 -5.58 -3.12
C ALA A 170 16.31 -4.93 -1.97
N ASP A 171 15.00 -4.80 -2.15
CA ASP A 171 14.07 -4.32 -1.11
C ASP A 171 13.41 -5.45 -0.30
N LEU A 172 13.66 -6.72 -0.63
CA LEU A 172 13.09 -7.85 0.09
C LEU A 172 13.91 -8.12 1.34
N ALA A 173 13.33 -7.84 2.51
CA ALA A 173 14.00 -8.05 3.78
C ALA A 173 14.21 -9.55 4.05
N LEU A 174 15.37 -9.90 4.61
CA LEU A 174 15.71 -11.24 5.07
C LEU A 174 15.50 -12.34 4.02
N ASP A 175 15.70 -12.02 2.74
CA ASP A 175 15.47 -12.94 1.61
C ASP A 175 14.03 -13.51 1.60
N GLY A 176 13.06 -12.73 2.08
CA GLY A 176 11.64 -13.11 2.14
C GLY A 176 11.29 -13.96 3.37
N LYS A 177 12.22 -14.15 4.31
CA LYS A 177 11.94 -14.85 5.57
C LYS A 177 11.22 -13.95 6.56
N CYS A 178 10.34 -14.57 7.33
CA CYS A 178 9.52 -13.95 8.35
C CYS A 178 10.36 -13.41 9.51
N SER A 179 10.47 -12.08 9.61
CA SER A 179 11.25 -11.44 10.67
C SER A 179 10.67 -11.66 12.07
N VAL A 180 9.33 -11.66 12.19
CA VAL A 180 8.63 -11.98 13.43
C VAL A 180 8.94 -13.41 13.89
N CYS A 181 8.96 -14.37 12.97
CA CYS A 181 9.23 -15.77 13.28
C CYS A 181 10.66 -15.97 13.78
N ARG A 182 11.62 -15.25 13.20
CA ARG A 182 13.01 -15.27 13.66
C ARG A 182 13.14 -14.67 15.07
N VAL A 183 12.43 -13.60 15.38
CA VAL A 183 12.51 -12.92 16.69
C VAL A 183 11.73 -13.66 17.79
N GLU A 184 10.49 -14.09 17.51
CA GLU A 184 9.60 -14.69 18.51
C GLU A 184 9.83 -16.20 18.69
N MET A 185 10.20 -16.90 17.62
CA MET A 185 10.26 -18.36 17.59
C MET A 185 11.67 -18.90 17.31
N ASN A 186 12.65 -18.04 17.03
CA ASN A 186 14.00 -18.43 16.61
C ASN A 186 13.98 -19.38 15.39
N GLN A 187 13.05 -19.16 14.46
CA GLN A 187 12.83 -20.00 13.28
C GLN A 187 12.91 -19.18 11.98
N ASP A 188 13.55 -19.78 10.98
CA ASP A 188 13.58 -19.28 9.61
C ASP A 188 12.39 -19.83 8.83
N VAL A 189 11.28 -19.11 8.87
CA VAL A 189 10.05 -19.45 8.14
C VAL A 189 9.94 -18.58 6.89
N ALA A 190 9.67 -19.18 5.73
CA ALA A 190 9.43 -18.44 4.49
C ALA A 190 8.13 -17.64 4.59
N GLY A 191 8.18 -16.37 4.18
CA GLY A 191 7.00 -15.54 4.01
C GLY A 191 6.26 -15.83 2.71
N GLN A 192 5.05 -15.30 2.60
CA GLN A 192 4.22 -15.38 1.41
C GLN A 192 3.97 -13.95 0.87
N PRO A 193 4.02 -13.72 -0.44
CA PRO A 193 3.82 -12.38 -1.03
C PRO A 193 2.49 -11.72 -0.66
N GLN A 194 1.43 -12.50 -0.42
CA GLN A 194 0.12 -11.97 0.00
C GLN A 194 0.09 -11.38 1.42
N PHE A 195 1.06 -11.74 2.26
CA PHE A 195 1.22 -11.19 3.61
C PHE A 195 2.49 -10.34 3.64
N THR A 196 2.48 -9.25 2.87
CA THR A 196 3.60 -8.32 2.77
C THR A 196 3.28 -7.00 3.47
N SER A 197 4.19 -6.53 4.32
CA SER A 197 4.17 -5.16 4.85
C SER A 197 5.38 -4.37 4.32
N ILE A 198 5.20 -3.06 4.13
CA ILE A 198 6.29 -2.14 3.79
C ILE A 198 6.69 -1.35 5.00
N TYR A 199 7.99 -1.30 5.27
CA TYR A 199 8.56 -0.46 6.32
C TYR A 199 9.97 0.03 5.94
N ASN A 200 10.18 1.35 5.99
CA ASN A 200 11.41 2.03 5.57
C ASN A 200 11.86 1.71 4.13
N GLY A 201 10.89 1.50 3.25
CA GLY A 201 11.04 1.12 1.85
C GLY A 201 11.31 -0.37 1.62
N LEU A 202 11.46 -1.17 2.67
CA LEU A 202 11.68 -2.61 2.55
C LEU A 202 10.35 -3.37 2.62
N ARG A 203 10.26 -4.47 1.86
CA ARG A 203 9.16 -5.43 1.92
C ARG A 203 9.51 -6.54 2.89
N TYR A 204 8.64 -6.73 3.89
CA TYR A 204 8.70 -7.86 4.83
C TYR A 204 7.57 -8.82 4.50
N GLN A 205 7.88 -10.11 4.38
CA GLN A 205 6.92 -11.16 4.05
C GLN A 205 6.70 -12.09 5.23
N PHE A 206 5.45 -12.53 5.41
CA PHE A 206 5.03 -13.35 6.54
C PHE A 206 4.31 -14.61 6.08
N PRO A 207 4.33 -15.71 6.85
CA PRO A 207 3.61 -16.92 6.48
C PRO A 207 2.09 -16.77 6.60
N GLY A 208 1.64 -15.79 7.41
CA GLY A 208 0.23 -15.55 7.69
C GLY A 208 -0.05 -14.14 8.20
N LEU A 209 -1.34 -13.81 8.29
CA LEU A 209 -1.85 -12.52 8.74
C LEU A 209 -1.48 -12.19 10.20
N GLU A 210 -1.33 -13.22 11.05
CA GLU A 210 -0.98 -13.02 12.46
C GLU A 210 0.40 -12.38 12.60
N GLN A 211 1.42 -12.96 11.96
CA GLN A 211 2.79 -12.43 12.00
C GLN A 211 2.87 -11.07 11.30
N GLN A 212 2.11 -10.87 10.22
CA GLN A 212 2.00 -9.56 9.58
C GLN A 212 1.48 -8.50 10.56
N LYS A 213 0.39 -8.79 11.28
CA LYS A 213 -0.16 -7.87 12.29
C LYS A 213 0.81 -7.61 13.44
N MET A 214 1.55 -8.62 13.89
CA MET A 214 2.59 -8.44 14.90
C MET A 214 3.65 -7.44 14.43
N PHE A 215 4.09 -7.57 13.17
CA PHE A 215 5.02 -6.62 12.56
C PHE A 215 4.42 -5.22 12.47
N ASP A 216 3.21 -5.07 11.93
CA ASP A 216 2.58 -3.76 11.72
C ASP A 216 2.34 -3.00 13.04
N ASN A 217 2.09 -3.73 14.13
CA ASN A 217 1.90 -3.14 15.47
C ASN A 217 3.21 -2.63 16.11
N ASN A 218 4.37 -3.23 15.78
CA ASN A 218 5.66 -2.82 16.32
C ASN A 218 6.81 -3.16 15.35
N PRO A 219 6.91 -2.45 14.20
CA PRO A 219 7.87 -2.80 13.17
C PRO A 219 9.32 -2.60 13.63
N ASP A 220 9.56 -1.68 14.57
CA ASP A 220 10.89 -1.43 15.13
C ASP A 220 11.46 -2.62 15.90
N LYS A 221 10.62 -3.45 16.53
CA LYS A 221 11.03 -4.69 17.19
C LYS A 221 11.50 -5.76 16.20
N TYR A 222 10.91 -5.79 15.01
CA TYR A 222 11.06 -6.89 14.06
C TYR A 222 11.80 -6.51 12.77
N LYS A 223 12.21 -5.25 12.60
CA LYS A 223 12.96 -4.84 11.42
C LYS A 223 14.31 -5.56 11.37
N ALA A 224 14.79 -5.82 10.16
CA ALA A 224 16.14 -6.32 9.96
C ALA A 224 17.16 -5.27 10.45
N ALA A 225 18.19 -5.72 11.16
CA ALA A 225 19.36 -4.88 11.45
C ALA A 225 20.08 -4.55 10.13
N LYS A 226 20.60 -3.33 10.04
CA LYS A 226 21.46 -2.89 8.94
C LYS A 226 22.90 -3.31 9.18
#